data_AF-A0A5A8A333-F1
#
_entry.id   AF-A0A5A8A333-F1
#
_cell.length_a   1.000
_cell.length_b   1.000
_cell.length_c   1.000
_cell.angle_alpha   90.00
_cell.angle_beta   90.00
_cell.angle_gamma   90.00
#
_symmetry.space_group_name_H-M   'P 1'
#
loop_
_entity.id
_entity.type
_entity.pdbx_description
1 polymer ?
#
loop_
_entity_poly.entity_id
_entity_poly.type
_entity_poly.pdbx_seq_one_letter_code
_entity_poly.pdbx_strand_id
1 'polypeptide(L)'
;MRNAFLVDGYEPEVAIARSIIGRAETIVARSAVEAGAPIELAYALSVLVANGLDEAAAQALGARGFEGFSQGFTVGELCGTADFPGPDWTALARQIGSAFDEAACETFLAKVEARDAASEKATA
;
A
#
# COMPACT_ATOMS: atom_id res chain seq x y z
N MET A 1 20.69 9.76 1.48
CA MET A 1 20.94 9.79 2.94
C MET A 1 20.08 8.69 3.55
N ARG A 2 20.69 7.61 4.05
CA ARG A 2 19.95 6.60 4.85
C ARG A 2 19.61 7.25 6.18
N ASN A 3 18.32 7.31 6.53
CA ASN A 3 17.88 7.82 7.83
C ASN A 3 18.51 6.95 8.93
N ALA A 4 19.36 7.57 9.75
CA ALA A 4 20.13 6.94 10.82
C ALA A 4 19.29 6.56 12.05
N PHE A 5 17.98 6.38 11.89
CA PHE A 5 17.05 5.98 12.96
C PHE A 5 16.94 4.47 13.14
N LEU A 6 17.57 3.67 12.27
CA LEU A 6 17.65 2.23 12.43
C LEU A 6 18.93 1.88 13.20
N VAL A 7 18.91 2.16 14.50
CA VAL A 7 19.88 1.59 15.45
C VAL A 7 19.42 0.17 15.75
N ASP A 8 20.30 -0.78 15.46
CA ASP A 8 20.25 -2.23 15.73
C ASP A 8 19.24 -2.66 16.81
N GLY A 9 18.22 -3.42 16.41
CA GLY A 9 17.36 -4.16 17.37
C GLY A 9 15.85 -4.23 17.05
N TYR A 10 15.34 -3.45 16.09
CA TYR A 10 13.90 -3.31 15.82
C TYR A 10 13.41 -4.00 14.53
N GLU A 11 14.27 -4.78 13.86
CA GLU A 11 14.06 -5.29 12.50
C GLU A 11 12.92 -6.31 12.29
N PRO A 12 12.61 -7.26 13.19
CA PRO A 12 11.73 -8.36 12.82
C PRO A 12 10.26 -7.94 12.70
N GLU A 13 9.70 -7.17 13.65
CA GLU A 13 8.29 -6.76 13.56
C GLU A 13 8.03 -5.81 12.39
N VAL A 14 8.94 -4.87 12.13
CA VAL A 14 8.83 -3.94 11.00
C VAL A 14 8.96 -4.71 9.68
N ALA A 15 9.90 -5.65 9.58
CA ALA A 15 10.03 -6.52 8.41
C ALA A 15 8.80 -7.43 8.22
N ILE A 16 8.20 -7.94 9.31
CA ILE A 16 6.96 -8.73 9.27
C ILE A 16 5.81 -7.85 8.77
N ALA A 17 5.62 -6.66 9.33
CA ALA A 17 4.58 -5.72 8.90
C ALA A 17 4.71 -5.41 7.40
N ARG A 18 5.92 -5.04 6.96
CA ARG A 18 6.23 -4.83 5.54
C ARG A 18 5.90 -6.05 4.67
N SER A 19 6.28 -7.25 5.12
CA SER A 19 6.00 -8.49 4.38
C SER A 19 4.50 -8.78 4.28
N ILE A 20 3.74 -8.50 5.34
CA ILE A 20 2.27 -8.66 5.35
C ILE A 20 1.63 -7.67 4.38
N ILE A 21 2.01 -6.40 4.43
CA ILE A 21 1.45 -5.34 3.57
C ILE A 21 1.70 -5.68 2.10
N GLY A 22 2.95 -5.92 1.69
CA GLY A 22 3.25 -6.22 0.27
C GLY A 22 2.62 -7.53 -0.22
N ARG A 23 2.47 -8.53 0.64
CA ARG A 23 1.71 -9.76 0.30
C ARG A 23 0.23 -9.50 0.13
N ALA A 24 -0.38 -8.71 1.02
CA ALA A 24 -1.79 -8.37 0.93
C ALA A 24 -2.08 -7.58 -0.34
N GLU A 25 -1.26 -6.57 -0.63
CA GLU A 25 -1.26 -5.80 -1.87
C GLU A 25 -1.25 -6.72 -3.10
N THR A 26 -0.27 -7.62 -3.17
CA THR A 26 -0.14 -8.61 -4.27
C THR A 26 -1.34 -9.55 -4.39
N ILE A 27 -1.87 -10.04 -3.27
CA ILE A 27 -3.03 -10.94 -3.28
C ILE A 27 -4.26 -10.19 -3.79
N VAL A 28 -4.49 -8.96 -3.35
CA VAL A 28 -5.65 -8.16 -3.75
C VAL A 28 -5.58 -7.81 -5.24
N ALA A 29 -4.43 -7.32 -5.71
CA ALA A 29 -4.23 -7.00 -7.13
C ALA A 29 -4.49 -8.22 -8.03
N ARG A 30 -3.89 -9.36 -7.69
CA ARG A 30 -4.08 -10.61 -8.45
C ARG A 30 -5.53 -11.08 -8.41
N SER A 31 -6.16 -11.09 -7.24
CA SER A 31 -7.55 -11.55 -7.10
C SER A 31 -8.52 -10.69 -7.88
N ALA A 32 -8.30 -9.37 -7.94
CA ALA A 32 -9.10 -8.46 -8.74
C ALA A 32 -8.97 -8.76 -10.24
N VAL A 33 -7.75 -8.94 -10.73
CA VAL A 33 -7.47 -9.30 -12.13
C VAL A 33 -8.08 -10.66 -12.50
N GLU A 34 -7.92 -11.68 -11.64
CA GLU A 34 -8.52 -13.00 -11.80
C GLU A 34 -10.06 -12.95 -11.82
N ALA A 35 -10.66 -12.01 -11.08
CA ALA A 35 -12.10 -11.74 -11.10
C ALA A 35 -12.56 -10.93 -12.34
N GLY A 36 -11.65 -10.55 -13.24
CA GLY A 36 -11.96 -9.80 -14.46
C GLY A 36 -12.04 -8.28 -14.27
N ALA A 37 -11.50 -7.74 -13.19
CA ALA A 37 -11.39 -6.29 -13.01
C ALA A 37 -10.41 -5.68 -14.03
N PRO A 38 -10.66 -4.44 -14.49
CA PRO A 38 -9.65 -3.69 -15.24
C PRO A 38 -8.43 -3.37 -14.36
N ILE A 39 -7.27 -3.16 -14.99
CA ILE A 39 -6.00 -3.00 -14.28
C ILE A 39 -6.01 -1.80 -13.32
N GLU A 40 -6.69 -0.72 -13.69
CA GLU A 40 -6.80 0.50 -12.89
C GLU A 40 -7.60 0.25 -11.60
N LEU A 41 -8.64 -0.58 -11.65
CA LEU A 41 -9.40 -0.96 -10.45
C LEU A 41 -8.58 -1.90 -9.55
N ALA A 42 -7.87 -2.87 -10.14
CA ALA A 42 -6.97 -3.74 -9.38
C ALA A 42 -5.87 -2.93 -8.67
N TYR A 43 -5.30 -1.94 -9.37
CA TYR A 43 -4.32 -0.99 -8.81
C TYR A 43 -4.90 -0.20 -7.64
N ALA A 44 -6.05 0.45 -7.83
CA ALA A 44 -6.65 1.25 -6.77
C ALA A 44 -6.99 0.42 -5.53
N LEU A 45 -7.57 -0.78 -5.70
CA LEU A 45 -7.86 -1.68 -4.59
C LEU A 45 -6.59 -2.09 -3.83
N SER A 46 -5.53 -2.39 -4.57
CA SER A 46 -4.21 -2.76 -4.05
C SER A 46 -3.62 -1.65 -3.18
N VAL A 47 -3.59 -0.42 -3.68
CA VAL A 47 -3.06 0.75 -2.97
C VAL A 47 -3.88 1.08 -1.72
N LEU A 48 -5.22 1.08 -1.82
CA LEU A 48 -6.09 1.36 -0.68
C LEU A 48 -5.90 0.34 0.45
N VAL A 49 -5.76 -0.94 0.11
CA VAL A 49 -5.48 -2.00 1.09
C VAL A 49 -4.08 -1.83 1.69
N ALA A 50 -3.07 -1.55 0.86
CA ALA A 50 -1.71 -1.33 1.34
C ALA A 50 -1.65 -0.15 2.33
N ASN A 51 -2.25 0.99 1.98
CA ASN A 51 -2.29 2.18 2.82
C ASN A 51 -3.03 1.93 4.15
N GLY A 52 -4.19 1.27 4.10
CA GLY A 52 -4.94 0.95 5.31
C GLY A 52 -4.18 -0.02 6.25
N LEU A 53 -3.46 -0.99 5.70
CA LEU A 53 -2.62 -1.90 6.48
C LEU A 53 -1.36 -1.21 7.01
N ASP A 54 -0.77 -0.29 6.24
CA ASP A 54 0.38 0.51 6.64
C ASP A 54 0.03 1.38 7.86
N GLU A 55 -1.11 2.07 7.81
CA GLU A 55 -1.62 2.85 8.94
C GLU A 55 -1.90 1.97 10.17
N ALA A 56 -2.60 0.85 9.99
CA ALA A 56 -2.91 -0.06 11.09
C ALA A 56 -1.65 -0.66 11.73
N ALA A 57 -0.65 -1.02 10.91
CA ALA A 57 0.63 -1.53 11.38
C ALA A 57 1.41 -0.44 12.14
N ALA A 58 1.44 0.79 11.61
CA ALA A 58 2.09 1.92 12.26
C ALA A 58 1.46 2.19 13.64
N GLN A 59 0.13 2.24 13.74
CA GLN A 59 -0.55 2.41 15.02
C GLN A 59 -0.22 1.28 16.01
N ALA A 60 -0.24 0.02 15.55
CA ALA A 60 0.08 -1.14 16.39
C ALA A 60 1.53 -1.13 16.89
N LEU A 61 2.48 -0.74 16.05
CA LEU A 61 3.90 -0.60 16.41
C LEU A 61 4.11 0.60 17.34
N GLY A 62 3.46 1.74 17.09
CA GLY A 62 3.50 2.91 17.95
C GLY A 62 2.97 2.60 19.35
N ALA A 63 1.84 1.89 19.46
CA ALA A 63 1.26 1.46 20.73
C ALA A 63 2.18 0.50 21.53
N ARG A 64 3.09 -0.21 20.85
CA ARG A 64 4.10 -1.07 21.46
C ARG A 64 5.40 -0.34 21.82
N GLY A 65 5.48 0.97 21.57
CA GLY A 65 6.61 1.82 21.96
C GLY A 65 7.73 1.90 20.92
N PHE A 66 7.48 1.55 19.65
CA PHE A 66 8.49 1.70 18.60
C PHE A 66 8.64 3.18 18.20
N GLU A 67 9.82 3.75 18.43
CA GLU A 67 10.09 5.20 18.50
C GLU A 67 9.73 6.00 17.23
N GLY A 68 9.82 5.41 16.04
CA GLY A 68 9.38 6.05 14.79
C GLY A 68 7.86 6.09 14.64
N PHE A 69 7.17 4.99 14.98
CA PHE A 69 5.73 4.89 14.78
C PHE A 69 4.94 5.70 15.82
N SER A 70 5.48 5.88 17.02
CA SER A 70 4.90 6.80 18.01
C SER A 70 4.90 8.26 17.58
N GLN A 71 5.72 8.62 16.58
CA GLN A 71 5.79 9.96 16.00
C GLN A 71 4.88 10.12 14.77
N GLY A 72 4.11 9.08 14.43
CA GLY A 72 3.19 9.08 13.30
C GLY A 72 3.77 8.65 11.96
N PHE A 73 5.03 8.19 11.93
CA PHE A 73 5.60 7.65 10.69
C PHE A 73 4.96 6.31 10.31
N THR A 74 4.77 6.09 9.01
CA THR A 74 4.28 4.80 8.50
C THR A 74 5.42 3.79 8.29
N VAL A 75 5.08 2.52 8.05
CA VAL A 75 6.07 1.48 7.71
C VAL A 75 6.71 1.82 6.37
N GLY A 76 5.93 2.30 5.40
CA GLY A 76 6.41 2.78 4.11
C GLY A 76 7.47 3.88 4.23
N GLU A 77 7.21 4.89 5.07
CA GLU A 77 8.11 6.03 5.26
C GLU A 77 9.44 5.65 5.93
N LEU A 78 9.42 4.74 6.90
CA LEU A 78 10.62 4.32 7.64
C LEU A 78 11.45 3.26 6.89
N CYS A 79 10.81 2.39 6.11
CA CYS A 79 11.49 1.33 5.36
C CYS A 79 11.95 1.77 3.97
N GLY A 80 11.35 2.83 3.41
CA GLY A 80 11.52 3.21 2.01
C GLY A 80 10.68 2.34 1.08
N THR A 81 10.10 2.99 0.06
CA THR A 81 9.18 2.36 -0.91
C THR A 81 9.86 1.33 -1.82
N ALA A 82 11.17 1.47 -2.08
CA ALA A 82 11.93 0.56 -2.94
C ALA A 82 12.06 -0.87 -2.38
N ASP A 83 11.83 -1.05 -1.08
CA ASP A 83 11.96 -2.34 -0.39
C ASP A 83 10.62 -3.05 -0.15
N PHE A 84 9.51 -2.51 -0.66
CA PHE A 84 8.20 -3.15 -0.62
C PHE A 84 8.05 -4.13 -1.78
N PRO A 85 7.77 -5.43 -1.52
CA PRO A 85 7.44 -6.37 -2.57
C PRO A 85 6.03 -6.04 -3.09
N GLY A 86 5.97 -5.28 -4.19
CA GLY A 86 4.73 -4.95 -4.88
C GLY A 86 4.34 -5.98 -5.96
N PRO A 87 3.12 -5.87 -6.52
CA PRO A 87 2.66 -6.74 -7.59
C PRO A 87 3.48 -6.54 -8.89
N ASP A 88 3.66 -7.60 -9.68
CA ASP A 88 4.15 -7.46 -11.06
C ASP A 88 3.02 -6.93 -11.95
N TRP A 89 2.86 -5.60 -11.95
CA TRP A 89 1.81 -4.91 -12.69
C TRP A 89 1.85 -5.16 -14.20
N THR A 90 3.05 -5.31 -14.76
CA THR A 90 3.21 -5.60 -16.20
C THR A 90 2.69 -7.00 -16.52
N ALA A 91 3.00 -7.99 -15.68
CA ALA A 91 2.47 -9.34 -15.85
C ALA A 91 0.95 -9.38 -15.68
N LEU A 92 0.42 -8.72 -14.66
CA LEU A 92 -1.03 -8.65 -14.39
C LEU A 92 -1.80 -7.99 -15.54
N ALA A 93 -1.33 -6.84 -16.06
CA ALA A 93 -1.97 -6.18 -17.19
C ALA A 93 -1.99 -7.08 -18.44
N ARG A 94 -0.88 -7.80 -18.70
CA ARG A 94 -0.79 -8.73 -19.83
C ARG A 94 -1.78 -9.89 -19.72
N GLN A 95 -2.07 -10.39 -18.51
CA GLN A 95 -3.03 -11.48 -18.31
C GLN A 95 -4.44 -11.15 -18.83
N ILE A 96 -4.83 -9.88 -18.78
CA ILE A 96 -6.14 -9.40 -19.27
C ILE A 96 -6.06 -8.76 -20.66
N GLY A 97 -4.94 -8.94 -21.38
CA GLY A 97 -4.76 -8.38 -22.72
C GLY A 97 -4.57 -6.86 -22.76
N SER A 98 -4.12 -6.25 -21.67
CA SER A 98 -3.84 -4.83 -21.55
C SER A 98 -2.33 -4.53 -21.42
N ALA A 99 -1.97 -3.26 -21.44
CA ALA A 99 -0.66 -2.75 -21.05
C ALA A 99 -0.78 -2.00 -19.72
N PHE A 100 0.23 -2.10 -18.86
CA PHE A 100 0.24 -1.32 -17.62
C PHE A 100 0.61 0.13 -17.94
N ASP A 101 -0.29 1.05 -17.56
CA ASP A 101 -0.09 2.49 -17.59
C ASP A 101 -0.27 3.03 -16.16
N GLU A 102 0.85 3.32 -15.51
CA GLU A 102 0.89 3.83 -14.14
C GLU A 102 0.14 5.16 -14.01
N ALA A 103 0.28 6.07 -14.98
CA ALA A 103 -0.38 7.38 -14.93
C ALA A 103 -1.92 7.25 -15.04
N ALA A 104 -2.41 6.32 -15.85
CA ALA A 104 -3.83 6.01 -15.94
C ALA A 104 -4.36 5.43 -14.61
N CYS A 105 -3.58 4.54 -13.99
CA CYS A 105 -3.92 3.94 -12.69
C CYS A 105 -3.97 4.99 -11.57
N GLU A 106 -2.96 5.86 -11.47
CA GLU A 106 -2.92 6.99 -10.53
C GLU A 106 -4.09 7.96 -10.74
N THR A 107 -4.41 8.26 -12.00
CA THR A 107 -5.58 9.09 -12.34
C THR A 107 -6.89 8.44 -11.91
N PHE A 108 -7.00 7.11 -12.02
CA PHE A 108 -8.17 6.37 -11.56
C PHE A 108 -8.27 6.38 -10.03
N LEU A 109 -7.17 6.10 -9.33
CA LEU A 109 -7.10 6.12 -7.86
C LEU A 109 -7.53 7.50 -7.31
N ALA A 110 -6.98 8.59 -7.85
CA ALA A 110 -7.35 9.94 -7.44
C ALA A 110 -8.86 10.23 -7.60
N LYS A 111 -9.52 9.65 -8.61
CA LYS A 111 -10.98 9.77 -8.78
C LYS A 111 -11.75 9.00 -7.72
N VAL A 112 -11.27 7.82 -7.31
CA VAL A 112 -11.86 7.02 -6.22
C VAL A 112 -11.79 7.83 -4.92
N GLU A 113 -10.60 8.32 -4.57
CA GLU A 113 -10.39 9.10 -3.34
C GLU A 113 -11.24 10.39 -3.32
N ALA A 114 -11.32 11.11 -4.45
CA ALA A 114 -12.15 12.31 -4.55
C ALA A 114 -13.65 12.01 -4.34
N ARG A 115 -14.12 10.85 -4.79
CA ARG A 115 -15.51 10.42 -4.59
C ARG A 115 -15.77 10.07 -3.13
N ASP A 116 -14.84 9.40 -2.46
CA ASP A 116 -14.99 9.02 -1.06
C ASP A 116 -15.00 10.26 -0.16
N ALA A 117 -14.08 11.19 -0.38
CA ALA A 117 -14.05 12.48 0.32
C ALA A 117 -15.33 13.33 0.11
N ALA A 118 -15.96 13.24 -1.07
CA ALA A 118 -17.24 13.89 -1.33
C ALA A 118 -18.41 13.22 -0.59
N SER A 119 -18.35 11.90 -0.45
CA SER A 119 -19.38 11.11 0.23
C SER A 119 -19.38 11.36 1.74
N GLU A 120 -18.21 11.45 2.37
CA GLU A 120 -18.07 11.77 3.80
C GLU A 120 -18.65 13.15 4.15
N LYS A 121 -18.40 14.16 3.29
CA LYS A 121 -18.95 15.52 3.47
C LYS A 121 -20.46 15.59 3.35
N ALA A 122 -21.08 14.67 2.60
CA ALA A 122 -22.54 14.64 2.45
C ALA A 122 -23.25 14.02 3.67
N THR A 123 -22.51 13.30 4.51
CA THR A 123 -23.02 12.60 5.70
C THR A 123 -22.65 13.26 7.03
N ALA A 124 -21.80 14.30 7.01
CA ALA A 124 -21.39 15.10 8.18
C ALA A 124 -22.25 16.36 8.33
#